data_AF-A0A2G9LW73-F1
#
_entry.id   AF-A0A2G9LW73-F1
#
_cell.length_a   1.000
_cell.length_b   1.000
_cell.length_c   1.000
_cell.angle_alpha   90.00
_cell.angle_beta   90.00
_cell.angle_gamma   90.00
#
_symmetry.space_group_name_H-M   'P 1'
#
loop_
_entity.id
_entity.type
_entity.pdbx_description
1 polymer ?
#
loop_
_entity_poly.entity_id
_entity_poly.type
_entity_poly.pdbx_seq_one_letter_code
_entity_poly.pdbx_strand_id
1 'polypeptide(L)'
;MPEGYDILHEGEDVILRIDAEKAAYVPSLEDSALCMGDTVEKLAEAGRVTKIVFTQKRDYEYDQTQTEMLMEIAKLYNQLIRQKNMLGYYALVMPGCENYANARYNELQQVVFQLLKSDPLGCYVELKRIYRHERISAAKSFSEQEAACIKKYIGVLRYLLGQLDATKLIQMAKSLLGGYQMGNRDPYQKLFSPSIKPDFMFTKLMATYPADAEELDTYIIDDTEVSIFSLPDSIQSLYHIIPPEFKLTEDKYDLLDIARKIMSEHKPKRAEFTDPKRMREVFGNVGHDLLEELAGYRNLRLREKELDQLTQILVRYTVGFGLIEVILKDELVQDITINSPMGRIPIFLVHAKFDDCITNIVPTEGEAESWASKLRLMSGRPLDEANPILDTELELPGARARVAVISEPLNPTGLAYAFRRHRDKPWTLPLFMKARMINALG
;
A
#
# COMPACT_ATOMS: atom_id res chain seq x y z
N MET A 1 19.42 3.73 22.32
CA MET A 1 18.40 2.89 21.66
C MET A 1 18.80 2.85 20.20
N PRO A 2 18.86 1.70 19.53
CA PRO A 2 19.33 1.66 18.15
C PRO A 2 18.38 2.50 17.29
N GLU A 3 18.96 3.28 16.39
CA GLU A 3 18.34 4.46 15.79
C GLU A 3 17.26 4.12 14.73
N GLY A 4 16.07 4.71 14.88
CA GLY A 4 15.19 5.06 13.75
C GLY A 4 14.21 4.01 13.21
N TYR A 5 13.93 2.91 13.93
CA TYR A 5 12.83 2.01 13.55
C TYR A 5 12.10 1.40 14.75
N ASP A 6 10.80 1.15 14.56
CA ASP A 6 9.91 0.50 15.51
C ASP A 6 9.32 -0.78 14.90
N ILE A 7 9.12 -1.81 15.74
CA ILE A 7 8.41 -3.02 15.35
C ILE A 7 7.02 -2.97 15.97
N LEU A 8 5.99 -2.88 15.13
CA LEU A 8 4.60 -2.86 15.54
C LEU A 8 3.94 -4.21 15.24
N HIS A 9 3.01 -4.61 16.10
CA HIS A 9 2.23 -5.83 15.93
C HIS A 9 0.75 -5.46 15.76
N GLU A 10 0.21 -5.68 14.57
CA GLU A 10 -1.18 -5.39 14.22
C GLU A 10 -1.83 -6.68 13.69
N GLY A 11 -2.61 -7.36 14.54
CA GLY A 11 -3.22 -8.64 14.16
C GLY A 11 -2.19 -9.72 13.80
N GLU A 12 -2.24 -10.24 12.57
CA GLU A 12 -1.24 -11.17 12.03
C GLU A 12 0.01 -10.47 11.46
N ASP A 13 -0.03 -9.13 11.32
CA ASP A 13 1.05 -8.36 10.74
C ASP A 13 2.13 -7.99 11.77
N VAL A 14 3.39 -8.17 11.37
CA VAL A 14 4.57 -7.63 12.06
C VAL A 14 5.15 -6.55 11.17
N ILE A 15 4.95 -5.31 11.56
CA ILE A 15 5.26 -4.12 10.77
C ILE A 15 6.61 -3.56 11.21
N LEU A 16 7.55 -3.47 10.28
CA LEU A 16 8.78 -2.71 10.46
C LEU A 16 8.51 -1.27 10.03
N ARG A 17 8.35 -0.38 11.00
CA ARG A 17 8.16 1.05 10.79
C ARG A 17 9.50 1.76 10.85
N ILE A 18 9.92 2.40 9.77
CA ILE A 18 11.20 3.11 9.66
C ILE A 18 10.92 4.61 9.57
N ASP A 19 11.41 5.38 10.54
CA ASP A 19 11.34 6.84 10.48
C ASP A 19 12.42 7.37 9.53
N ALA A 20 11.98 7.91 8.40
CA ALA A 20 12.81 8.46 7.34
C ALA A 20 12.77 9.99 7.28
N GLU A 21 12.19 10.70 8.26
CA GLU A 21 12.15 12.17 8.26
C GLU A 21 13.54 12.80 8.23
N LYS A 22 14.49 12.21 8.95
CA LYS A 22 15.87 12.69 9.07
C LYS A 22 16.84 11.93 8.16
N ALA A 23 16.36 10.99 7.35
CA ALA A 23 17.21 10.20 6.47
C ALA A 23 17.78 11.07 5.35
N ALA A 24 19.07 10.88 5.04
CA ALA A 24 19.74 11.58 3.94
C ALA A 24 19.38 11.03 2.54
N TYR A 25 18.44 10.09 2.46
CA TYR A 25 18.03 9.39 1.25
C TYR A 25 16.49 9.37 1.15
N VAL A 26 15.98 9.21 -0.08
CA VAL A 26 14.54 9.08 -0.34
C VAL A 26 14.05 7.71 0.17
N PRO A 27 12.91 7.63 0.90
CA PRO A 27 12.34 6.39 1.43
C PRO A 27 11.68 5.54 0.32
N SER A 28 12.48 5.14 -0.66
CA SER A 28 12.06 4.36 -1.82
C SER A 28 13.00 3.17 -1.99
N LEU A 29 12.44 1.96 -1.92
CA LEU A 29 13.19 0.74 -2.14
C LEU A 29 13.55 0.59 -3.62
N GLU A 30 12.68 1.04 -4.52
CA GLU A 30 12.89 1.00 -5.95
C GLU A 30 13.97 1.97 -6.43
N ASP A 31 14.04 3.19 -5.89
CA ASP A 31 14.92 4.23 -6.43
C ASP A 31 16.23 4.42 -5.66
N SER A 32 16.29 4.01 -4.38
CA SER A 32 17.45 4.29 -3.51
C SER A 32 18.16 3.02 -3.05
N ALA A 33 19.39 2.83 -3.52
CA ALA A 33 20.28 1.75 -3.06
C ALA A 33 20.66 1.89 -1.57
N LEU A 34 20.74 3.13 -1.08
CA LEU A 34 21.01 3.42 0.33
C LEU A 34 19.81 3.02 1.21
N CYS A 35 18.59 3.35 0.76
CA CYS A 35 17.36 2.95 1.46
C CYS A 35 17.22 1.43 1.52
N MET A 36 17.44 0.74 0.39
CA MET A 36 17.41 -0.72 0.34
C MET A 36 18.45 -1.35 1.27
N GLY A 37 19.69 -0.84 1.25
CA GLY A 37 20.77 -1.34 2.10
C GLY A 37 20.46 -1.23 3.59
N ASP A 38 20.00 -0.05 4.02
CA ASP A 38 19.61 0.21 5.41
C ASP A 38 18.39 -0.65 5.83
N THR A 39 17.42 -0.82 4.94
CA THR A 39 16.23 -1.63 5.20
C THR A 39 16.58 -3.11 5.35
N VAL A 40 17.42 -3.67 4.48
CA VAL A 40 17.88 -5.06 4.58
C VAL A 40 18.65 -5.30 5.88
N GLU A 41 19.43 -4.32 6.34
CA GLU A 41 20.14 -4.37 7.62
C GLU A 41 19.18 -4.40 8.80
N LYS A 42 18.19 -3.50 8.82
CA LYS A 42 17.12 -3.49 9.85
C LYS A 42 16.28 -4.77 9.85
N LEU A 43 15.93 -5.30 8.68
CA LEU A 43 15.22 -6.59 8.55
C LEU A 43 16.07 -7.77 9.07
N ALA A 44 17.39 -7.72 8.86
CA ALA A 44 18.31 -8.74 9.36
C ALA A 44 18.39 -8.73 10.90
N GLU A 45 18.19 -7.59 11.55
CA GLU A 45 18.14 -7.44 13.01
C GLU A 45 16.76 -7.79 13.59
N ALA A 46 15.69 -7.26 12.98
CA ALA A 46 14.31 -7.35 13.47
C ALA A 46 13.73 -8.77 13.41
N GLY A 47 14.19 -9.62 12.48
CA GLY A 47 13.68 -10.98 12.34
C GLY A 47 12.41 -11.05 11.49
N ARG A 48 11.33 -11.68 11.97
CA ARG A 48 10.13 -11.94 11.14
C ARG A 48 9.30 -10.67 10.98
N VAL A 49 9.32 -10.09 9.78
CA VAL A 49 8.54 -8.91 9.38
C VAL A 49 7.61 -9.29 8.22
N THR A 50 6.36 -8.86 8.26
CA THR A 50 5.37 -9.06 7.17
C THR A 50 5.10 -7.80 6.37
N LYS A 51 5.39 -6.60 6.91
CA LYS A 51 5.13 -5.34 6.21
C LYS A 51 6.23 -4.33 6.52
N ILE A 52 6.65 -3.54 5.53
CA ILE A 52 7.60 -2.43 5.72
C ILE A 52 6.84 -1.13 5.52
N VAL A 53 6.98 -0.20 6.46
CA VAL A 53 6.40 1.14 6.37
C VAL A 53 7.49 2.15 6.58
N PHE A 54 7.78 2.97 5.56
CA PHE A 54 8.61 4.16 5.77
C PHE A 54 7.70 5.32 6.12
N THR A 55 7.94 5.90 7.29
CA THR A 55 7.27 7.12 7.71
C THR A 55 8.16 8.30 7.38
N GLN A 56 7.66 9.17 6.51
CA GLN A 56 8.23 10.49 6.25
C GLN A 56 7.06 11.50 6.29
N LYS A 57 6.96 12.40 5.31
CA LYS A 57 5.76 13.25 5.12
C LYS A 57 4.52 12.44 4.70
N ARG A 58 4.72 11.23 4.20
CA ARG A 58 3.69 10.24 3.84
C ARG A 58 4.19 8.87 4.28
N ASP A 59 3.26 7.93 4.48
CA ASP A 59 3.62 6.55 4.77
C ASP A 59 3.72 5.77 3.45
N TYR A 60 4.90 5.22 3.20
CA TYR A 60 5.15 4.33 2.06
C TYR A 60 5.11 2.90 2.57
N GLU A 61 4.02 2.19 2.25
CA GLU A 61 3.85 0.80 2.70
C GLU A 61 4.19 -0.18 1.58
N TYR A 62 4.99 -1.18 1.93
CA TYR A 62 5.28 -2.33 1.09
C TYR A 62 4.57 -3.55 1.68
N ASP A 63 3.77 -4.22 0.85
CA ASP A 63 2.98 -5.38 1.27
C ASP A 63 3.84 -6.60 1.65
N GLN A 64 3.16 -7.67 2.04
CA GLN A 64 3.81 -8.91 2.43
C GLN A 64 4.63 -9.55 1.32
N THR A 65 4.15 -9.54 0.09
CA THR A 65 4.85 -10.15 -1.05
C THR A 65 6.17 -9.42 -1.30
N GLN A 66 6.14 -8.09 -1.26
CA GLN A 66 7.32 -7.24 -1.45
C GLN A 66 8.30 -7.35 -0.28
N THR A 67 7.78 -7.37 0.95
CA THR A 67 8.56 -7.53 2.17
C THR A 67 9.25 -8.90 2.24
N GLU A 68 8.56 -9.97 1.84
CA GLU A 68 9.12 -11.33 1.77
C GLU A 68 10.36 -11.40 0.89
N MET A 69 10.37 -10.70 -0.26
CA MET A 69 11.53 -10.65 -1.16
C MET A 69 12.79 -10.12 -0.44
N LEU A 70 12.66 -9.03 0.32
CA LEU A 70 13.80 -8.46 1.06
C LEU A 70 14.14 -9.27 2.32
N MET A 71 13.15 -9.86 2.97
CA MET A 71 13.34 -10.75 4.12
C MET A 71 14.19 -11.97 3.78
N GLU A 72 14.03 -12.57 2.60
CA GLU A 72 14.88 -13.66 2.13
C GLU A 72 16.33 -13.22 1.92
N ILE A 73 16.55 -12.02 1.38
CA ILE A 73 17.88 -11.45 1.22
C ILE A 73 18.53 -11.18 2.58
N ALA A 74 17.79 -10.61 3.54
CA ALA A 74 18.27 -10.35 4.90
C ALA A 74 18.66 -11.65 5.63
N LYS A 75 17.86 -12.72 5.48
CA LYS A 75 18.17 -14.05 6.01
C LYS A 75 19.43 -14.63 5.38
N LEU A 76 19.56 -14.54 4.05
CA LEU A 76 20.75 -15.00 3.34
C LEU A 76 22.00 -14.24 3.80
N TYR A 77 21.93 -12.92 3.91
CA TYR A 77 23.02 -12.09 4.42
C TYR A 77 23.48 -12.53 5.82
N ASN A 78 22.53 -12.73 6.75
CA ASN A 78 22.82 -13.24 8.08
C ASN A 78 23.47 -14.63 8.08
N GLN A 79 23.00 -15.54 7.21
CA GLN A 79 23.60 -16.86 7.07
C GLN A 79 25.05 -16.78 6.57
N LEU A 80 25.31 -15.92 5.57
CA LEU A 80 26.66 -15.74 5.00
C LEU A 80 27.62 -15.10 6.01
N ILE A 81 27.16 -14.15 6.83
CA ILE A 81 27.97 -13.60 7.93
C ILE A 81 28.33 -14.68 8.95
N ARG A 82 27.40 -15.56 9.31
CA ARG A 82 27.66 -16.63 10.29
C ARG A 82 28.58 -17.72 9.73
N GLN A 83 28.57 -17.94 8.42
CA GLN A 83 29.42 -18.92 7.72
C GLN A 83 30.82 -18.36 7.37
N LYS A 84 31.47 -17.62 8.29
CA LYS A 84 32.85 -17.10 8.07
C LYS A 84 33.86 -18.19 7.73
N ASN A 85 33.62 -19.44 8.12
CA ASN A 85 34.49 -20.58 7.83
C ASN A 85 34.44 -21.04 6.36
N MET A 86 33.42 -20.63 5.58
CA MET A 86 33.27 -21.01 4.17
C MET A 86 33.70 -19.88 3.21
N LEU A 87 33.58 -18.63 3.64
CA LEU A 87 33.91 -17.42 2.86
C LEU A 87 35.17 -16.70 3.38
N GLY A 88 35.76 -17.19 4.47
CA GLY A 88 36.96 -16.64 5.07
C GLY A 88 38.20 -16.90 4.21
N TYR A 89 39.24 -16.08 4.43
CA TYR A 89 40.50 -16.16 3.70
C TYR A 89 41.05 -17.59 3.60
N TYR A 90 41.13 -18.30 4.74
CA TYR A 90 41.65 -19.67 4.79
C TYR A 90 40.77 -20.73 4.11
N ALA A 91 39.48 -20.45 3.90
CA ALA A 91 38.59 -21.33 3.16
C ALA A 91 38.86 -21.27 1.65
N LEU A 92 39.30 -20.10 1.17
CA LEU A 92 39.63 -19.83 -0.23
C LEU A 92 41.07 -20.22 -0.58
N VAL A 93 41.96 -20.28 0.43
CA VAL A 93 43.35 -20.71 0.25
C VAL A 93 43.43 -22.24 0.10
N MET A 94 44.27 -22.69 -0.84
CA MET A 94 44.84 -24.03 -0.87
C MET A 94 46.37 -23.92 -0.82
N PRO A 95 47.08 -24.93 -0.27
CA PRO A 95 48.54 -24.96 -0.31
C PRO A 95 49.05 -24.78 -1.75
N GLY A 96 49.88 -23.75 -1.97
CA GLY A 96 50.43 -23.41 -3.30
C GLY A 96 49.64 -22.35 -4.09
N CYS A 97 48.54 -21.81 -3.56
CA CYS A 97 47.68 -20.84 -4.25
C CYS A 97 47.47 -19.51 -3.50
N GLU A 98 48.40 -19.20 -2.60
CA GLU A 98 48.37 -18.02 -1.74
C GLU A 98 48.41 -16.70 -2.54
N ASN A 99 49.12 -16.69 -3.68
CA ASN A 99 49.28 -15.51 -4.53
C ASN A 99 47.96 -14.98 -5.12
N TYR A 100 46.94 -15.84 -5.29
CA TYR A 100 45.65 -15.48 -5.88
C TYR A 100 44.54 -15.30 -4.85
N ALA A 101 44.76 -15.75 -3.60
CA ALA A 101 43.73 -15.77 -2.57
C ALA A 101 43.34 -14.38 -2.09
N ASN A 102 44.32 -13.45 -1.98
CA ASN A 102 44.07 -12.09 -1.52
C ASN A 102 43.13 -11.31 -2.46
N ALA A 103 43.40 -11.33 -3.77
CA ALA A 103 42.58 -10.63 -4.76
C ALA A 103 41.14 -11.18 -4.79
N ARG A 104 40.98 -12.50 -4.83
CA ARG A 104 39.67 -13.17 -4.84
C ARG A 104 38.88 -12.97 -3.55
N TYR A 105 39.56 -12.95 -2.40
CA TYR A 105 38.92 -12.69 -1.11
C TYR A 105 38.40 -11.25 -1.05
N ASN A 106 39.20 -10.27 -1.47
CA ASN A 106 38.78 -8.86 -1.47
C ASN A 106 37.62 -8.62 -2.44
N GLU A 107 37.68 -9.18 -3.65
CA GLU A 107 36.60 -9.09 -4.64
C GLU A 107 35.30 -9.71 -4.11
N LEU A 108 35.38 -10.91 -3.52
CA LEU A 108 34.22 -11.59 -2.97
C LEU A 108 33.67 -10.86 -1.74
N GLN A 109 34.53 -10.28 -0.90
CA GLN A 109 34.13 -9.46 0.23
C GLN A 109 33.33 -8.24 -0.23
N GLN A 110 33.84 -7.53 -1.24
CA GLN A 110 33.17 -6.36 -1.79
C GLN A 110 31.81 -6.72 -2.41
N VAL A 111 31.75 -7.76 -3.25
CA VAL A 111 30.51 -8.15 -3.92
C VAL A 111 29.48 -8.70 -2.93
N VAL A 112 29.87 -9.59 -2.02
CA VAL A 112 28.92 -10.28 -1.15
C VAL A 112 28.49 -9.42 0.04
N PHE A 113 29.38 -8.66 0.67
CA PHE A 113 29.04 -7.94 1.90
C PHE A 113 28.63 -6.48 1.67
N GLN A 114 29.04 -5.86 0.55
CA GLN A 114 28.67 -4.47 0.23
C GLN A 114 27.49 -4.40 -0.75
N LEU A 115 27.54 -5.15 -1.85
CA LEU A 115 26.52 -5.09 -2.90
C LEU A 115 25.25 -5.87 -2.51
N LEU A 116 25.34 -6.99 -1.80
CA LEU A 116 24.14 -7.79 -1.48
C LEU A 116 23.05 -7.02 -0.72
N LYS A 117 23.43 -6.09 0.17
CA LYS A 117 22.46 -5.28 0.92
C LYS A 117 21.82 -4.20 0.05
N SER A 118 22.64 -3.50 -0.74
CA SER A 118 22.24 -2.27 -1.46
C SER A 118 21.71 -2.54 -2.89
N ASP A 119 22.23 -3.58 -3.54
CA ASP A 119 21.83 -4.04 -4.87
C ASP A 119 21.96 -5.58 -5.00
N PRO A 120 20.99 -6.36 -4.46
CA PRO A 120 20.97 -7.82 -4.60
C PRO A 120 21.03 -8.32 -6.05
N LEU A 121 20.35 -7.64 -6.98
CA LEU A 121 20.36 -7.97 -8.41
C LEU A 121 21.75 -7.75 -9.02
N GLY A 122 22.39 -6.62 -8.72
CA GLY A 122 23.76 -6.32 -9.12
C GLY A 122 24.76 -7.33 -8.57
N CYS A 123 24.63 -7.70 -7.29
CA CYS A 123 25.44 -8.77 -6.67
C CYS A 123 25.34 -10.09 -7.45
N TYR A 124 24.13 -10.51 -7.80
CA TYR A 124 23.91 -11.73 -8.59
C TYR A 124 24.51 -11.67 -9.99
N VAL A 125 24.38 -10.53 -10.68
CA VAL A 125 24.95 -10.32 -12.02
C VAL A 125 26.48 -10.32 -11.98
N GLU A 126 27.09 -9.65 -11.01
CA GLU A 126 28.55 -9.62 -10.84
C GLU A 126 29.11 -11.00 -10.48
N LEU A 127 28.48 -11.73 -9.56
CA LEU A 127 28.88 -13.11 -9.26
C LEU A 127 28.82 -14.02 -10.49
N LYS A 128 27.82 -13.84 -11.38
CA LYS A 128 27.77 -14.55 -12.67
C LYS A 128 28.92 -14.17 -13.60
N ARG A 129 29.30 -12.88 -13.64
CA ARG A 129 30.43 -12.40 -14.46
C ARG A 129 31.74 -13.01 -13.98
N ILE A 130 32.01 -12.96 -12.67
CA ILE A 130 33.19 -13.56 -12.04
C ILE A 130 33.22 -15.07 -12.29
N TYR A 131 32.09 -15.77 -12.06
CA TYR A 131 31.98 -17.20 -12.30
C TYR A 131 32.30 -17.59 -13.75
N ARG A 132 31.82 -16.80 -14.72
CA ARG A 132 32.09 -17.04 -16.15
C ARG A 132 33.56 -16.79 -16.48
N HIS A 133 34.15 -15.71 -15.96
CA HIS A 133 35.55 -15.37 -16.15
C HIS A 133 36.46 -16.49 -15.62
N GLU A 134 36.24 -16.92 -14.38
CA GLU A 134 37.04 -17.97 -13.74
C GLU A 134 36.91 -19.32 -14.45
N ARG A 135 35.74 -19.66 -15.00
CA ARG A 135 35.58 -20.86 -15.84
C ARG A 135 36.41 -20.81 -17.12
N ILE A 136 36.52 -19.64 -17.75
CA ILE A 136 37.35 -19.45 -18.94
C ILE A 136 38.83 -19.53 -18.57
N SER A 137 39.21 -18.92 -17.45
CA SER A 137 40.59 -18.98 -16.93
C SER A 137 40.99 -20.43 -16.62
N ALA A 138 40.14 -21.20 -15.94
CA ALA A 138 40.38 -22.62 -15.67
C ALA A 138 40.59 -23.47 -16.93
N ALA A 139 39.94 -23.12 -18.04
CA ALA A 139 40.08 -23.83 -19.31
C ALA A 139 41.36 -23.46 -20.07
N LYS A 140 41.99 -22.34 -19.72
CA LYS A 140 43.23 -21.82 -20.33
C LYS A 140 44.48 -22.04 -19.46
N SER A 141 44.32 -22.53 -18.23
CA SER A 141 45.43 -22.78 -17.31
C SER A 141 46.35 -23.89 -17.82
N PHE A 142 47.66 -23.65 -17.78
CA PHE A 142 48.68 -24.62 -18.21
C PHE A 142 49.24 -25.49 -17.07
N SER A 143 48.93 -25.14 -15.81
CA SER A 143 49.37 -25.86 -14.60
C SER A 143 48.18 -26.55 -13.89
N GLU A 144 48.36 -27.82 -13.51
CA GLU A 144 47.34 -28.59 -12.77
C GLU A 144 47.03 -27.98 -11.40
N GLN A 145 48.02 -27.38 -10.72
CA GLN A 145 47.83 -26.71 -9.44
C GLN A 145 46.97 -25.44 -9.56
N GLU A 146 47.22 -24.62 -10.59
CA GLU A 146 46.44 -23.40 -10.84
C GLU A 146 44.99 -23.74 -11.18
N ALA A 147 44.79 -24.74 -12.05
CA ALA A 147 43.46 -25.23 -12.41
C ALA A 147 42.69 -25.78 -11.20
N ALA A 148 43.35 -26.50 -10.28
CA ALA A 148 42.73 -27.00 -9.05
C ALA A 148 42.26 -25.85 -8.13
N CYS A 149 43.04 -24.77 -8.03
CA CYS A 149 42.69 -23.62 -7.20
C CYS A 149 41.55 -22.79 -7.79
N ILE A 150 41.51 -22.62 -9.11
CA ILE A 150 40.38 -21.98 -9.79
C ILE A 150 39.10 -22.82 -9.60
N LYS A 151 39.18 -24.16 -9.74
CA LYS A 151 38.02 -25.06 -9.54
C LYS A 151 37.41 -24.95 -8.14
N LYS A 152 38.23 -24.81 -7.10
CA LYS A 152 37.74 -24.60 -5.72
C LYS A 152 36.95 -23.28 -5.62
N TYR A 153 37.49 -22.21 -6.18
CA TYR A 153 36.83 -20.89 -6.18
C TYR A 153 35.52 -20.89 -6.97
N ILE A 154 35.49 -21.51 -8.15
CA ILE A 154 34.27 -21.77 -8.94
C ILE A 154 33.21 -22.51 -8.11
N GLY A 155 33.63 -23.46 -7.26
CA GLY A 155 32.75 -24.18 -6.35
C GLY A 155 32.03 -23.26 -5.36
N VAL A 156 32.76 -22.30 -4.77
CA VAL A 156 32.20 -21.29 -3.85
C VAL A 156 31.24 -20.36 -4.58
N LEU A 157 31.64 -19.83 -5.74
CA LEU A 157 30.79 -18.96 -6.56
C LEU A 157 29.48 -19.66 -6.97
N ARG A 158 29.56 -20.94 -7.35
CA ARG A 158 28.37 -21.74 -7.70
C ARG A 158 27.43 -21.92 -6.49
N TYR A 159 27.98 -22.13 -5.31
CA TYR A 159 27.17 -22.23 -4.08
C TYR A 159 26.44 -20.92 -3.81
N LEU A 160 27.13 -19.78 -3.86
CA LEU A 160 26.54 -18.45 -3.66
C LEU A 160 25.45 -18.14 -4.70
N LEU A 161 25.73 -18.42 -5.98
CA LEU A 161 24.75 -18.25 -7.05
C LEU A 161 23.50 -19.13 -6.83
N GLY A 162 23.68 -20.37 -6.37
CA GLY A 162 22.57 -21.27 -6.06
C GLY A 162 21.68 -20.77 -4.92
N GLN A 163 22.27 -20.18 -3.87
CA GLN A 163 21.52 -19.57 -2.77
C GLN A 163 20.74 -18.33 -3.26
N LEU A 164 21.35 -17.47 -4.06
CA LEU A 164 20.68 -16.30 -4.63
C LEU A 164 19.57 -16.70 -5.61
N ASP A 165 19.78 -17.70 -6.46
CA ASP A 165 18.78 -18.21 -7.40
C ASP A 165 17.51 -18.76 -6.71
N ALA A 166 17.64 -19.21 -5.46
CA ALA A 166 16.53 -19.71 -4.66
C ALA A 166 15.64 -18.59 -4.10
N THR A 167 16.11 -17.34 -4.08
CA THR A 167 15.35 -16.20 -3.55
C THR A 167 14.29 -15.71 -4.53
N LYS A 168 13.13 -15.33 -4.01
CA LYS A 168 11.96 -14.84 -4.76
C LYS A 168 12.29 -13.60 -5.59
N LEU A 169 13.10 -12.68 -5.03
CA LEU A 169 13.57 -11.48 -5.72
C LEU A 169 14.29 -11.83 -7.04
N ILE A 170 15.25 -12.76 -6.99
CA ILE A 170 15.99 -13.18 -8.19
C ILE A 170 15.08 -13.92 -9.15
N GLN A 171 14.21 -14.81 -8.67
CA GLN A 171 13.29 -15.57 -9.52
C GLN A 171 12.36 -14.67 -10.33
N MET A 172 11.80 -13.64 -9.71
CA MET A 172 10.93 -12.66 -10.37
C MET A 172 11.71 -11.74 -11.33
N ALA A 173 12.96 -11.40 -10.99
CA ALA A 173 13.80 -10.53 -11.81
C ALA A 173 14.45 -11.21 -13.03
N LYS A 174 14.47 -12.55 -13.13
CA LYS A 174 15.25 -13.29 -14.16
C LYS A 174 15.05 -12.80 -15.60
N SER A 175 13.81 -12.51 -15.99
CA SER A 175 13.49 -12.00 -17.33
C SER A 175 13.90 -10.55 -17.56
N LEU A 176 14.05 -9.76 -16.48
CA LEU A 176 14.39 -8.34 -16.49
C LEU A 176 15.90 -8.07 -16.48
N LEU A 177 16.73 -9.08 -16.17
CA LEU A 177 18.19 -8.93 -16.06
C LEU A 177 18.95 -8.95 -17.40
N GLY A 178 18.24 -9.03 -18.53
CA GLY A 178 18.83 -8.98 -19.87
C GLY A 178 19.49 -7.63 -20.14
N GLY A 179 20.82 -7.58 -20.15
CA GLY A 179 21.57 -6.34 -20.38
C GLY A 179 21.73 -5.44 -19.15
N TYR A 180 21.51 -5.96 -17.94
CA TYR A 180 21.62 -5.20 -16.69
C TYR A 180 22.98 -4.48 -16.56
N GLN A 181 22.92 -3.18 -16.26
CA GLN A 181 24.06 -2.34 -15.92
C GLN A 181 24.06 -2.05 -14.42
N MET A 182 25.25 -2.00 -13.81
CA MET A 182 25.38 -1.75 -12.38
C MET A 182 24.80 -0.38 -12.03
N GLY A 183 23.98 -0.33 -10.98
CA GLY A 183 23.29 0.88 -10.56
C GLY A 183 21.99 1.20 -11.32
N ASN A 184 21.64 0.45 -12.38
CA ASN A 184 20.32 0.55 -12.99
C ASN A 184 19.28 -0.04 -12.03
N ARG A 185 18.25 0.75 -11.66
CA ARG A 185 17.17 0.30 -10.77
C ARG A 185 15.81 0.07 -11.44
N ASP A 186 15.71 0.14 -12.76
CA ASP A 186 14.48 -0.13 -13.53
C ASP A 186 13.83 -1.48 -13.17
N PRO A 187 14.59 -2.58 -12.94
CA PRO A 187 13.98 -3.83 -12.50
C PRO A 187 13.33 -3.73 -11.11
N TYR A 188 13.88 -2.93 -10.20
CA TYR A 188 13.30 -2.73 -8.88
C TYR A 188 12.00 -1.93 -8.95
N GLN A 189 11.89 -0.91 -9.82
CA GLN A 189 10.65 -0.15 -10.04
C GLN A 189 9.48 -1.00 -10.55
N LYS A 190 9.76 -2.14 -11.21
CA LYS A 190 8.73 -3.10 -11.64
C LYS A 190 8.34 -4.12 -10.57
N LEU A 191 9.22 -4.33 -9.59
CA LEU A 191 9.04 -5.35 -8.54
C LEU A 191 8.54 -4.75 -7.23
N PHE A 192 8.84 -3.47 -7.00
CA PHE A 192 8.44 -2.73 -5.82
C PHE A 192 7.55 -1.57 -6.23
N SER A 193 6.37 -1.52 -5.64
CA SER A 193 5.38 -0.46 -5.84
C SER A 193 4.76 -0.15 -4.47
N PRO A 194 5.26 0.88 -3.76
CA PRO A 194 4.71 1.22 -2.46
C PRO A 194 3.28 1.74 -2.59
N SER A 195 2.41 1.32 -1.67
CA SER A 195 1.14 2.01 -1.48
C SER A 195 1.39 3.25 -0.63
N ILE A 196 1.18 4.43 -1.21
CA ILE A 196 1.37 5.71 -0.53
C ILE A 196 0.09 6.04 0.22
N LYS A 197 0.13 5.97 1.54
CA LYS A 197 -0.93 6.50 2.39
C LYS A 197 -0.58 7.90 2.84
N PRO A 198 -1.48 8.87 2.61
CA PRO A 198 -1.59 9.97 3.54
C PRO A 198 -2.05 9.39 4.90
N ASP A 199 -1.28 9.57 5.99
CA ASP A 199 -1.64 9.32 7.41
C ASP A 199 -3.15 9.59 7.79
N PHE A 200 -3.84 10.51 7.10
CA PHE A 200 -5.22 10.91 7.31
C PHE A 200 -6.26 10.06 6.53
N MET A 201 -5.86 9.46 5.42
CA MET A 201 -6.73 8.76 4.48
C MET A 201 -6.55 7.26 4.64
N PHE A 202 -7.41 6.64 5.45
CA PHE A 202 -7.35 5.21 5.70
C PHE A 202 -7.79 4.35 4.50
N THR A 203 -8.13 4.94 3.35
CA THR A 203 -8.36 4.21 2.12
C THR A 203 -7.10 4.24 1.24
N LYS A 204 -6.56 3.07 0.86
CA LYS A 204 -5.50 3.02 -0.16
C LYS A 204 -6.12 3.38 -1.52
N LEU A 205 -5.69 4.50 -2.10
CA LEU A 205 -6.11 4.93 -3.42
C LEU A 205 -4.98 4.65 -4.43
N MET A 206 -5.27 3.93 -5.51
CA MET A 206 -4.32 3.79 -6.62
C MET A 206 -4.31 5.10 -7.41
N ALA A 207 -3.22 5.86 -7.33
CA ALA A 207 -3.10 7.20 -7.88
C ALA A 207 -2.72 7.24 -9.39
N THR A 208 -2.43 6.10 -9.99
CA THR A 208 -2.01 6.00 -11.39
C THR A 208 -3.10 5.43 -12.28
N TYR A 209 -3.34 6.10 -13.42
CA TYR A 209 -4.13 5.53 -14.51
C TYR A 209 -3.42 4.29 -15.07
N PRO A 210 -4.14 3.20 -15.36
CA PRO A 210 -3.54 2.07 -16.05
C PRO A 210 -3.13 2.48 -17.46
N ALA A 211 -1.88 2.19 -17.87
CA ALA A 211 -1.31 2.67 -19.13
C ALA A 211 -2.02 2.14 -20.38
N ASP A 212 -2.68 0.97 -20.27
CA ASP A 212 -3.36 0.29 -21.38
C ASP A 212 -4.89 0.41 -21.30
N ALA A 213 -5.43 1.31 -20.47
CA ALA A 213 -6.88 1.47 -20.30
C ALA A 213 -7.47 2.53 -21.25
N GLU A 214 -8.64 2.25 -21.82
CA GLU A 214 -9.37 3.17 -22.69
C GLU A 214 -10.37 4.00 -21.88
N GLU A 215 -10.29 5.33 -21.94
CA GLU A 215 -11.21 6.23 -21.23
C GLU A 215 -12.59 6.23 -21.90
N LEU A 216 -13.63 5.87 -21.15
CA LEU A 216 -15.02 5.78 -21.62
C LEU A 216 -15.83 7.05 -21.32
N ASP A 217 -15.71 7.61 -20.12
CA ASP A 217 -16.46 8.79 -19.67
C ASP A 217 -15.70 9.49 -18.53
N THR A 218 -15.81 10.82 -18.46
CA THR A 218 -15.22 11.62 -17.37
C THR A 218 -16.19 12.73 -16.99
N TYR A 219 -16.45 12.87 -15.69
CA TYR A 219 -17.34 13.88 -15.14
C TYR A 219 -16.92 14.29 -13.73
N ILE A 220 -17.51 15.39 -13.24
CA ILE A 220 -17.21 15.96 -11.93
C ILE A 220 -18.47 15.89 -11.06
N ILE A 221 -18.30 15.42 -9.83
CA ILE A 221 -19.32 15.41 -8.78
C ILE A 221 -18.85 16.33 -7.66
N ASP A 222 -19.53 17.46 -7.47
CA ASP A 222 -19.06 18.55 -6.61
C ASP A 222 -17.62 18.99 -6.98
N ASP A 223 -16.63 18.64 -6.16
CA ASP A 223 -15.19 18.90 -6.38
C ASP A 223 -14.40 17.60 -6.67
N THR A 224 -15.09 16.49 -6.89
CA THR A 224 -14.50 15.16 -7.11
C THR A 224 -14.51 14.81 -8.59
N GLU A 225 -13.36 14.42 -9.13
CA GLU A 225 -13.26 13.93 -10.51
C GLU A 225 -13.51 12.42 -10.55
N VAL A 226 -14.35 12.00 -11.50
CA VAL A 226 -14.65 10.60 -11.78
C VAL A 226 -14.33 10.33 -13.24
N SER A 227 -13.48 9.33 -13.48
CA SER A 227 -13.12 8.84 -14.80
C SER A 227 -13.38 7.35 -14.88
N ILE A 228 -14.01 6.92 -15.97
CA ILE A 228 -14.39 5.52 -16.17
C ILE A 228 -13.55 4.96 -17.31
N PHE A 229 -12.91 3.83 -17.07
CA PHE A 229 -12.04 3.19 -18.06
C PHE A 229 -12.48 1.76 -18.39
N SER A 230 -12.31 1.37 -19.64
CA SER A 230 -12.33 -0.03 -20.07
C SER A 230 -10.94 -0.64 -19.91
N LEU A 231 -10.88 -1.84 -19.34
CA LEU A 231 -9.64 -2.59 -19.17
C LEU A 231 -9.59 -3.71 -20.22
N PRO A 232 -8.49 -3.87 -20.97
CA PRO A 232 -8.40 -4.87 -22.05
C PRO A 232 -8.56 -6.31 -21.55
N ASP A 233 -8.14 -6.59 -20.31
CA ASP A 233 -8.15 -7.92 -19.70
C ASP A 233 -9.34 -8.17 -18.73
N SER A 234 -10.31 -7.26 -18.66
CA SER A 234 -11.45 -7.38 -17.73
C SER A 234 -12.77 -7.00 -18.39
N ILE A 235 -13.84 -7.71 -18.00
CA ILE A 235 -15.22 -7.35 -18.37
C ILE A 235 -15.69 -6.14 -17.55
N GLN A 236 -15.15 -5.98 -16.34
CA GLN A 236 -15.50 -4.87 -15.45
C GLN A 236 -14.78 -3.59 -15.86
N SER A 237 -15.51 -2.49 -15.84
CA SER A 237 -14.93 -1.16 -16.04
C SER A 237 -14.27 -0.65 -14.75
N LEU A 238 -13.23 0.16 -14.87
CA LEU A 238 -12.60 0.84 -13.73
C LEU A 238 -13.31 2.16 -13.48
N TYR A 239 -13.96 2.30 -12.32
CA TYR A 239 -14.45 3.57 -11.78
C TYR A 239 -13.32 4.22 -10.97
N HIS A 240 -12.62 5.17 -11.59
CA HIS A 240 -11.51 5.88 -10.96
C HIS A 240 -12.00 7.19 -10.37
N ILE A 241 -11.81 7.38 -9.07
CA ILE A 241 -12.23 8.60 -8.35
C ILE A 241 -11.04 9.33 -7.76
N ILE A 242 -11.01 10.65 -7.93
CA ILE A 242 -9.99 11.56 -7.38
C ILE A 242 -10.71 12.65 -6.58
N PRO A 243 -10.87 12.45 -5.26
CA PRO A 243 -11.55 13.40 -4.39
C PRO A 243 -10.66 14.60 -4.05
N PRO A 244 -11.24 15.75 -3.65
CA PRO A 244 -10.51 17.01 -3.46
C PRO A 244 -9.42 16.93 -2.39
N GLU A 245 -9.58 16.06 -1.39
CA GLU A 245 -8.56 15.77 -0.39
C GLU A 245 -7.19 15.33 -0.97
N PHE A 246 -7.14 14.70 -2.15
CA PHE A 246 -5.88 14.33 -2.81
C PHE A 246 -5.22 15.50 -3.55
N LYS A 247 -5.95 16.59 -3.77
CA LYS A 247 -5.45 17.82 -4.41
C LYS A 247 -4.97 18.85 -3.39
N LEU A 248 -5.04 18.53 -2.09
CA LEU A 248 -4.60 19.42 -1.02
C LEU A 248 -3.08 19.58 -1.03
N THR A 249 -2.64 20.78 -0.64
CA THR A 249 -1.23 21.06 -0.38
C THR A 249 -0.78 20.39 0.92
N GLU A 250 0.52 20.13 1.06
CA GLU A 250 1.10 19.50 2.27
C GLU A 250 0.68 20.23 3.56
N ASP A 251 0.76 21.56 3.59
CA ASP A 251 0.41 22.36 4.77
C ASP A 251 -1.04 22.16 5.24
N LYS A 252 -1.97 22.05 4.28
CA LYS A 252 -3.40 21.84 4.57
C LYS A 252 -3.67 20.43 5.06
N TYR A 253 -2.89 19.49 4.54
CA TYR A 253 -2.98 18.09 4.89
C TYR A 253 -2.50 17.82 6.32
N ASP A 254 -1.35 18.37 6.71
CA ASP A 254 -0.84 18.27 8.10
C ASP A 254 -1.83 18.84 9.12
N LEU A 255 -2.48 19.94 8.73
CA LEU A 255 -3.46 20.61 9.56
C LEU A 255 -4.70 19.73 9.79
N LEU A 256 -5.17 19.01 8.76
CA LEU A 256 -6.23 18.01 8.89
C LEU A 256 -5.82 16.83 9.78
N ASP A 257 -4.59 16.33 9.63
CA ASP A 257 -4.13 15.19 10.42
C ASP A 257 -4.04 15.53 11.92
N ILE A 258 -3.48 16.69 12.26
CA ILE A 258 -3.45 17.18 13.64
C ILE A 258 -4.87 17.37 14.17
N ALA A 259 -5.74 18.05 13.40
CA ALA A 259 -7.11 18.28 13.80
C ALA A 259 -7.85 16.96 14.08
N ARG A 260 -7.65 15.94 13.24
CA ARG A 260 -8.22 14.61 13.44
C ARG A 260 -7.72 13.94 14.69
N LYS A 261 -6.40 13.96 14.93
CA LYS A 261 -5.79 13.36 16.13
C LYS A 261 -6.43 13.96 17.39
N ILE A 262 -6.53 15.29 17.46
CA ILE A 262 -7.19 16.01 18.55
C ILE A 262 -8.67 15.62 18.68
N MET A 263 -9.42 15.59 17.57
CA MET A 263 -10.84 15.23 17.61
C MET A 263 -11.07 13.76 17.99
N SER A 264 -10.15 12.86 17.65
CA SER A 264 -10.25 11.42 17.94
C SER A 264 -10.04 11.10 19.43
N GLU A 265 -9.27 11.94 20.14
CA GLU A 265 -9.09 11.82 21.60
C GLU A 265 -10.37 12.20 22.37
N HIS A 266 -11.20 13.07 21.79
CA HIS A 266 -12.45 13.49 22.39
C HIS A 266 -13.56 12.45 22.11
N LYS A 267 -13.94 11.67 23.12
CA LYS A 267 -15.08 10.73 23.01
C LYS A 267 -16.40 11.46 23.26
N PRO A 268 -17.24 11.69 22.23
CA PRO A 268 -18.58 12.28 22.41
C PRO A 268 -19.46 11.44 23.35
N LYS A 269 -20.40 12.09 24.04
CA LYS A 269 -21.32 11.42 24.96
C LYS A 269 -22.39 10.67 24.16
N ARG A 270 -22.86 9.51 24.66
CA ARG A 270 -23.89 8.67 23.99
C ARG A 270 -25.13 9.44 23.50
N ALA A 271 -25.54 10.50 24.19
CA ALA A 271 -26.70 11.31 23.84
C ALA A 271 -26.51 12.15 22.55
N GLU A 272 -25.27 12.38 22.12
CA GLU A 272 -24.97 13.12 20.87
C GLU A 272 -25.08 12.22 19.64
N PHE A 273 -25.14 10.89 19.80
CA PHE A 273 -25.25 9.91 18.71
C PHE A 273 -26.67 9.64 18.23
N THR A 274 -27.70 10.10 18.94
CA THR A 274 -29.09 9.81 18.56
C THR A 274 -29.58 10.64 17.37
N ASP A 275 -28.89 11.73 17.03
CA ASP A 275 -29.20 12.56 15.87
C ASP A 275 -27.95 12.77 14.99
N PRO A 276 -27.83 12.01 13.88
CA PRO A 276 -26.69 12.10 12.95
C PRO A 276 -26.49 13.50 12.35
N LYS A 277 -27.56 14.29 12.16
CA LYS A 277 -27.46 15.63 11.58
C LYS A 277 -26.84 16.58 12.58
N ARG A 278 -27.37 16.59 13.80
CA ARG A 278 -26.83 17.41 14.90
C ARG A 278 -25.39 17.07 15.21
N MET A 279 -25.01 15.78 15.17
CA MET A 279 -23.62 15.38 15.34
C MET A 279 -22.70 16.02 14.29
N ARG A 280 -23.06 15.95 13.01
CA ARG A 280 -22.27 16.56 11.95
C ARG A 280 -22.15 18.07 12.11
N GLU A 281 -23.22 18.75 12.54
CA GLU A 281 -23.19 20.19 12.81
C GLU A 281 -22.22 20.53 13.96
N VAL A 282 -22.28 19.79 15.08
CA VAL A 282 -21.38 20.01 16.23
C VAL A 282 -19.93 19.76 15.84
N PHE A 283 -19.65 18.63 15.20
CA PHE A 283 -18.29 18.29 14.74
C PHE A 283 -17.81 19.25 13.65
N GLY A 284 -18.71 19.77 12.82
CA GLY A 284 -18.41 20.81 11.85
C GLY A 284 -17.98 22.11 12.51
N ASN A 285 -18.72 22.60 13.49
CA ASN A 285 -18.37 23.83 14.21
C ASN A 285 -17.06 23.66 15.00
N VAL A 286 -16.92 22.58 15.76
CA VAL A 286 -15.69 22.29 16.52
C VAL A 286 -14.49 22.10 15.59
N GLY A 287 -14.69 21.39 14.48
CA GLY A 287 -13.66 21.17 13.47
C GLY A 287 -13.23 22.48 12.81
N HIS A 288 -14.19 23.35 12.48
CA HIS A 288 -13.91 24.66 11.89
C HIS A 288 -13.06 25.52 12.83
N ASP A 289 -13.48 25.68 14.09
CA ASP A 289 -12.76 26.47 15.09
C ASP A 289 -11.35 25.94 15.33
N LEU A 290 -11.20 24.61 15.39
CA LEU A 290 -9.90 23.95 15.57
C LEU A 290 -8.98 24.17 14.37
N LEU A 291 -9.49 24.03 13.15
CA LEU A 291 -8.72 24.25 11.92
C LEU A 291 -8.29 25.72 11.80
N GLU A 292 -9.14 26.66 12.22
CA GLU A 292 -8.82 28.09 12.27
C GLU A 292 -7.68 28.38 13.27
N GLU A 293 -7.76 27.81 14.48
CA GLU A 293 -6.72 27.94 15.50
C GLU A 293 -5.37 27.35 15.02
N LEU A 294 -5.39 26.14 14.48
CA LEU A 294 -4.20 25.46 13.97
C LEU A 294 -3.58 26.22 12.79
N ALA A 295 -4.40 26.80 11.92
CA ALA A 295 -3.93 27.61 10.80
C ALA A 295 -3.27 28.89 11.30
N GLY A 296 -3.84 29.52 12.33
CA GLY A 296 -3.26 30.66 13.03
C GLY A 296 -1.89 30.36 13.64
N TYR A 297 -1.77 29.24 14.36
CA TYR A 297 -0.50 28.82 14.97
C TYR A 297 0.61 28.58 13.93
N ARG A 298 0.26 28.00 12.78
CA ARG A 298 1.19 27.73 11.67
C ARG A 298 1.39 28.93 10.73
N ASN A 299 0.79 30.08 11.00
CA ASN A 299 0.79 31.28 10.13
C ASN A 299 0.32 31.00 8.69
N LEU A 300 -0.59 30.03 8.52
CA LEU A 300 -1.16 29.68 7.22
C LEU A 300 -2.37 30.57 6.94
N ARG A 301 -2.31 31.33 5.84
CA ARG A 301 -3.44 32.15 5.39
C ARG A 301 -4.40 31.29 4.57
N LEU A 302 -5.44 30.78 5.21
CA LEU A 302 -6.54 30.09 4.55
C LEU A 302 -7.65 31.08 4.20
N ARG A 303 -8.21 30.97 3.00
CA ARG A 303 -9.49 31.63 2.66
C ARG A 303 -10.64 30.90 3.35
N GLU A 304 -11.73 31.61 3.62
CA GLU A 304 -12.94 31.04 4.22
C GLU A 304 -13.41 29.76 3.48
N LYS A 305 -13.48 29.81 2.15
CA LYS A 305 -13.80 28.63 1.32
C LYS A 305 -12.86 27.44 1.51
N GLU A 306 -11.57 27.70 1.77
CA GLU A 306 -10.59 26.63 1.97
C GLU A 306 -10.76 26.03 3.38
N LEU A 307 -11.05 26.86 4.37
CA LEU A 307 -11.36 26.41 5.73
C LEU A 307 -12.64 25.58 5.74
N ASP A 308 -13.69 26.00 5.03
CA ASP A 308 -14.92 25.24 4.84
C ASP A 308 -14.66 23.87 4.20
N GLN A 309 -13.84 23.85 3.14
CA GLN A 309 -13.47 22.62 2.45
C GLN A 309 -12.72 21.65 3.38
N LEU A 310 -11.74 22.14 4.14
CA LEU A 310 -11.00 21.34 5.12
C LEU A 310 -11.94 20.84 6.23
N THR A 311 -12.84 21.68 6.71
CA THR A 311 -13.84 21.30 7.72
C THR A 311 -14.72 20.16 7.21
N GLN A 312 -15.22 20.26 5.97
CA GLN A 312 -16.03 19.20 5.37
C GLN A 312 -15.27 17.88 5.24
N ILE A 313 -13.99 17.94 4.85
CA ILE A 313 -13.12 16.76 4.77
C ILE A 313 -12.94 16.17 6.18
N LEU A 314 -12.61 16.98 7.18
CA LEU A 314 -12.42 16.55 8.57
C LEU A 314 -13.67 15.85 9.12
N VAL A 315 -14.85 16.42 8.92
CA VAL A 315 -16.13 15.83 9.35
C VAL A 315 -16.40 14.50 8.64
N ARG A 316 -16.10 14.40 7.34
CA ARG A 316 -16.29 13.18 6.53
C ARG A 316 -15.50 11.99 7.05
N TYR A 317 -14.25 12.21 7.50
CA TYR A 317 -13.36 11.15 7.99
C TYR A 317 -13.42 10.92 9.50
N THR A 318 -14.00 11.85 10.28
CA THR A 318 -14.22 11.66 11.72
C THR A 318 -15.54 10.95 11.98
N VAL A 319 -16.66 11.64 11.77
CA VAL A 319 -18.01 11.14 12.05
C VAL A 319 -18.70 10.53 10.83
N GLY A 320 -18.29 10.93 9.62
CA GLY A 320 -18.86 10.41 8.37
C GLY A 320 -18.37 9.01 7.96
N PHE A 321 -18.76 8.60 6.76
CA PHE A 321 -18.41 7.32 6.13
C PHE A 321 -17.26 7.45 5.11
N GLY A 322 -16.43 8.49 5.20
CA GLY A 322 -15.26 8.66 4.33
C GLY A 322 -15.64 8.73 2.85
N LEU A 323 -14.90 8.01 2.01
CA LEU A 323 -15.10 7.98 0.56
C LEU A 323 -16.43 7.35 0.12
N ILE A 324 -17.08 6.53 0.95
CA ILE A 324 -18.41 6.00 0.64
C ILE A 324 -19.41 7.13 0.45
N GLU A 325 -19.30 8.22 1.23
CA GLU A 325 -20.16 9.39 1.06
C GLU A 325 -19.95 10.07 -0.29
N VAL A 326 -18.72 10.08 -0.79
CA VAL A 326 -18.37 10.68 -2.08
C VAL A 326 -18.92 9.84 -3.22
N ILE A 327 -18.80 8.51 -3.14
CA ILE A 327 -19.35 7.60 -4.17
C ILE A 327 -20.89 7.66 -4.18
N LEU A 328 -21.54 7.67 -3.00
CA LEU A 328 -23.00 7.70 -2.91
C LEU A 328 -23.64 9.00 -3.39
N LYS A 329 -22.86 10.09 -3.50
CA LYS A 329 -23.33 11.34 -4.13
C LYS A 329 -23.49 11.21 -5.64
N ASP A 330 -22.84 10.24 -6.27
CA ASP A 330 -23.05 9.98 -7.70
C ASP A 330 -24.46 9.45 -7.95
N GLU A 331 -25.25 10.19 -8.73
CA GLU A 331 -26.60 9.78 -9.10
C GLU A 331 -26.62 8.52 -9.98
N LEU A 332 -25.52 8.22 -10.66
CA LEU A 332 -25.38 7.06 -11.54
C LEU A 332 -25.00 5.79 -10.80
N VAL A 333 -24.48 5.88 -9.56
CA VAL A 333 -24.18 4.71 -8.74
C VAL A 333 -25.48 4.13 -8.16
N GLN A 334 -25.68 2.82 -8.28
CA GLN A 334 -26.85 2.12 -7.78
C GLN A 334 -26.56 1.34 -6.50
N ASP A 335 -25.58 0.44 -6.57
CA ASP A 335 -25.17 -0.43 -5.48
C ASP A 335 -23.65 -0.31 -5.27
N ILE A 336 -23.20 -0.42 -4.02
CA ILE A 336 -21.78 -0.47 -3.63
C ILE A 336 -21.58 -1.72 -2.79
N THR A 337 -20.60 -2.53 -3.14
CA THR A 337 -20.25 -3.77 -2.46
C THR A 337 -18.81 -3.71 -1.94
N ILE A 338 -18.65 -3.97 -0.64
CA ILE A 338 -17.37 -3.98 0.05
C ILE A 338 -17.17 -5.39 0.61
N ASN A 339 -16.24 -6.12 0.02
CA ASN A 339 -15.96 -7.52 0.38
C ASN A 339 -14.78 -7.60 1.36
N SER A 340 -14.74 -8.67 2.14
CA SER A 340 -13.62 -9.03 3.02
C SER A 340 -12.68 -10.04 2.34
N PRO A 341 -11.37 -10.07 2.69
CA PRO A 341 -10.71 -9.28 3.73
C PRO A 341 -10.41 -7.83 3.32
N MET A 342 -10.53 -6.92 4.28
CA MET A 342 -10.21 -5.49 4.09
C MET A 342 -8.70 -5.31 3.80
N GLY A 343 -8.35 -4.21 3.16
CA GLY A 343 -6.98 -3.84 2.81
C GLY A 343 -6.42 -4.57 1.58
N ARG A 344 -7.14 -5.55 1.03
CA ARG A 344 -6.73 -6.34 -0.14
C ARG A 344 -7.66 -6.18 -1.34
N ILE A 345 -8.96 -6.07 -1.08
CA ILE A 345 -9.99 -6.06 -2.13
C ILE A 345 -10.55 -4.65 -2.28
N PRO A 346 -10.61 -4.09 -3.49
CA PRO A 346 -11.22 -2.78 -3.72
C PRO A 346 -12.73 -2.82 -3.58
N ILE A 347 -13.34 -1.64 -3.47
CA ILE A 347 -14.79 -1.49 -3.51
C ILE A 347 -15.28 -1.78 -4.93
N PHE A 348 -16.39 -2.50 -5.04
CA PHE A 348 -17.12 -2.71 -6.29
C PHE A 348 -18.39 -1.87 -6.28
N LEU A 349 -18.85 -1.44 -7.45
CA LEU A 349 -20.12 -0.75 -7.58
C LEU A 349 -20.86 -1.12 -8.85
N VAL A 350 -22.16 -0.90 -8.86
CA VAL A 350 -23.01 -1.02 -10.04
C VAL A 350 -23.32 0.38 -10.54
N HIS A 351 -22.82 0.71 -11.73
CA HIS A 351 -23.01 1.99 -12.39
C HIS A 351 -24.14 1.91 -13.42
N ALA A 352 -25.06 2.87 -13.41
CA ALA A 352 -26.27 2.85 -14.23
C ALA A 352 -26.03 2.83 -15.77
N LYS A 353 -24.85 3.25 -16.23
CA LYS A 353 -24.46 3.21 -17.64
C LYS A 353 -23.45 2.12 -18.00
N PHE A 354 -22.61 1.71 -17.04
CA PHE A 354 -21.41 0.90 -17.28
C PHE A 354 -21.44 -0.45 -16.54
N ASP A 355 -22.59 -0.77 -15.93
CA ASP A 355 -22.82 -1.98 -15.14
C ASP A 355 -21.77 -2.15 -14.03
N ASP A 356 -21.19 -3.34 -13.89
CA ASP A 356 -20.28 -3.67 -12.81
C ASP A 356 -18.92 -2.98 -12.98
N CYS A 357 -18.57 -2.12 -12.02
CA CYS A 357 -17.29 -1.43 -11.97
C CYS A 357 -16.48 -1.85 -10.74
N ILE A 358 -15.16 -1.95 -10.94
CA ILE A 358 -14.16 -1.99 -9.88
C ILE A 358 -13.67 -0.57 -9.60
N THR A 359 -13.43 -0.21 -8.33
CA THR A 359 -12.93 1.13 -7.98
C THR A 359 -11.43 1.11 -7.67
N ASN A 360 -10.80 2.29 -7.67
CA ASN A 360 -9.43 2.49 -7.18
C ASN A 360 -9.33 2.63 -5.64
N ILE A 361 -10.41 2.36 -4.91
CA ILE A 361 -10.55 2.53 -3.46
C ILE A 361 -10.42 1.17 -2.79
N VAL A 362 -9.39 0.98 -1.98
CA VAL A 362 -9.23 -0.21 -1.12
C VAL A 362 -9.43 0.18 0.35
N PRO A 363 -10.54 -0.24 0.98
CA PRO A 363 -10.88 0.09 2.35
C PRO A 363 -9.96 -0.63 3.35
N THR A 364 -9.69 -0.04 4.50
CA THR A 364 -8.91 -0.71 5.57
C THR A 364 -9.79 -1.32 6.66
N GLU A 365 -9.19 -2.18 7.48
CA GLU A 365 -9.87 -2.81 8.63
C GLU A 365 -10.42 -1.76 9.61
N GLY A 366 -9.61 -0.74 9.95
CA GLY A 366 -10.04 0.34 10.85
C GLY A 366 -11.22 1.16 10.30
N GLU A 367 -11.30 1.36 8.99
CA GLU A 367 -12.45 2.01 8.35
C GLU A 367 -13.70 1.15 8.45
N ALA A 368 -13.59 -0.13 8.11
CA ALA A 368 -14.70 -1.08 8.21
C ALA A 368 -15.24 -1.12 9.65
N GLU A 369 -14.38 -1.28 10.64
CA GLU A 369 -14.78 -1.28 12.05
C GLU A 369 -15.42 0.05 12.49
N SER A 370 -14.90 1.17 12.00
CA SER A 370 -15.48 2.51 12.22
C SER A 370 -16.90 2.60 11.65
N TRP A 371 -17.11 2.14 10.42
CA TRP A 371 -18.44 2.10 9.79
C TRP A 371 -19.40 1.18 10.55
N ALA A 372 -18.96 -0.03 10.93
CA ALA A 372 -19.77 -0.96 11.72
C ALA A 372 -20.18 -0.33 13.06
N SER A 373 -19.25 0.34 13.73
CA SER A 373 -19.51 1.04 15.00
C SER A 373 -20.53 2.17 14.83
N LYS A 374 -20.40 2.97 13.79
CA LYS A 374 -21.35 4.04 13.46
C LYS A 374 -22.73 3.48 13.14
N LEU A 375 -22.82 2.42 12.34
CA LEU A 375 -24.09 1.79 11.98
C LEU A 375 -24.79 1.16 13.18
N ARG A 376 -24.06 0.51 14.10
CA ARG A 376 -24.61 0.03 15.37
C ARG A 376 -25.22 1.16 16.20
N LEU A 377 -24.50 2.27 16.33
CA LEU A 377 -24.96 3.42 17.11
C LEU A 377 -26.18 4.09 16.48
N MET A 378 -26.18 4.28 15.15
CA MET A 378 -27.30 4.89 14.42
C MET A 378 -28.55 4.01 14.40
N SER A 379 -28.39 2.70 14.21
CA SER A 379 -29.51 1.76 14.14
C SER A 379 -30.07 1.36 15.51
N GLY A 380 -29.27 1.51 16.58
CA GLY A 380 -29.58 1.00 17.92
C GLY A 380 -29.60 -0.53 18.00
N ARG A 381 -29.10 -1.23 16.97
CA ARG A 381 -29.09 -2.70 16.88
C ARG A 381 -27.68 -3.24 17.10
N PRO A 382 -27.56 -4.44 17.71
CA PRO A 382 -26.26 -5.10 17.85
C PRO A 382 -25.71 -5.56 16.50
N LEU A 383 -24.39 -5.64 16.41
CA LEU A 383 -23.66 -6.34 15.37
C LEU A 383 -22.46 -7.01 16.08
N ASP A 384 -22.62 -8.31 16.32
CA ASP A 384 -21.73 -9.19 17.07
C ASP A 384 -21.87 -10.64 16.57
N GLU A 385 -21.10 -11.58 17.09
CA GLU A 385 -21.13 -12.99 16.64
C GLU A 385 -22.51 -13.65 16.81
N ALA A 386 -23.31 -13.22 17.79
CA ALA A 386 -24.66 -13.74 18.00
C ALA A 386 -25.68 -13.10 17.04
N ASN A 387 -25.42 -11.87 16.59
CA ASN A 387 -26.23 -11.09 15.66
C ASN A 387 -25.36 -10.60 14.49
N PRO A 388 -24.91 -11.50 13.60
CA PRO A 388 -23.88 -11.19 12.62
C PRO A 388 -24.40 -10.43 11.39
N ILE A 389 -25.63 -9.90 11.44
CA ILE A 389 -26.29 -9.19 10.34
C ILE A 389 -26.89 -7.90 10.89
N LEU A 390 -26.61 -6.79 10.23
CA LEU A 390 -27.21 -5.50 10.52
C LEU A 390 -27.73 -4.84 9.25
N ASP A 391 -29.05 -4.69 9.17
CA ASP A 391 -29.72 -3.89 8.13
C ASP A 391 -30.21 -2.57 8.72
N THR A 392 -29.85 -1.46 8.08
CA THR A 392 -30.30 -0.11 8.46
C THR A 392 -30.42 0.82 7.25
N GLU A 393 -31.07 1.95 7.43
CA GLU A 393 -31.00 3.08 6.52
C GLU A 393 -29.87 4.03 6.93
N LEU A 394 -29.25 4.63 5.93
CA LEU A 394 -28.17 5.59 6.06
C LEU A 394 -28.58 6.88 5.34
N GLU A 395 -28.71 7.96 6.11
CA GLU A 395 -28.92 9.31 5.59
C GLU A 395 -27.60 10.07 5.57
N LEU A 396 -27.18 10.50 4.38
CA LEU A 396 -25.98 11.28 4.15
C LEU A 396 -26.33 12.65 3.53
N PRO A 397 -25.45 13.65 3.65
CA PRO A 397 -25.60 14.91 2.93
C PRO A 397 -25.59 14.66 1.41
N GLY A 398 -26.77 14.74 0.79
CA GLY A 398 -26.94 14.56 -0.66
C GLY A 398 -27.21 13.13 -1.13
N ALA A 399 -27.30 12.15 -0.23
CA ALA A 399 -27.63 10.78 -0.60
C ALA A 399 -28.37 10.03 0.51
N ARG A 400 -29.20 9.06 0.13
CA ARG A 400 -29.78 8.08 1.05
C ARG A 400 -29.44 6.69 0.54
N ALA A 401 -29.09 5.78 1.44
CA ALA A 401 -28.81 4.41 1.09
C ALA A 401 -29.37 3.45 2.14
N ARG A 402 -29.79 2.26 1.71
CA ARG A 402 -29.97 1.12 2.60
C ARG A 402 -28.65 0.40 2.72
N VAL A 403 -28.25 0.03 3.93
CA VAL A 403 -26.97 -0.62 4.20
C VAL A 403 -27.25 -1.95 4.89
N ALA A 404 -26.63 -3.00 4.36
CA ALA A 404 -26.54 -4.30 5.00
C ALA A 404 -25.09 -4.57 5.37
N VAL A 405 -24.84 -5.00 6.60
CA VAL A 405 -23.52 -5.39 7.10
C VAL A 405 -23.59 -6.81 7.59
N ILE A 406 -22.59 -7.61 7.23
CA ILE A 406 -22.39 -8.94 7.76
C ILE A 406 -21.03 -9.04 8.47
N SER A 407 -20.96 -9.83 9.54
CA SER A 407 -19.74 -10.10 10.30
C SER A 407 -19.51 -11.60 10.49
N GLU A 408 -18.42 -11.96 11.16
CA GLU A 408 -18.23 -13.32 11.68
C GLU A 408 -19.39 -13.72 12.62
N PRO A 409 -19.81 -15.00 12.63
CA PRO A 409 -19.26 -16.13 11.88
C PRO A 409 -19.83 -16.31 10.45
N LEU A 410 -20.79 -15.47 10.04
CA LEU A 410 -21.45 -15.60 8.73
C LEU A 410 -20.46 -15.35 7.58
N ASN A 411 -19.56 -14.41 7.78
CA ASN A 411 -18.45 -14.13 6.87
C ASN A 411 -17.10 -14.39 7.57
N PRO A 412 -16.43 -15.52 7.29
CA PRO A 412 -15.21 -15.93 8.01
C PRO A 412 -14.00 -15.02 7.82
N THR A 413 -14.04 -14.10 6.86
CA THR A 413 -12.92 -13.19 6.56
C THR A 413 -13.12 -11.79 7.11
N GLY A 414 -14.20 -11.55 7.89
CA GLY A 414 -14.47 -10.31 8.60
C GLY A 414 -15.72 -9.58 8.12
N LEU A 415 -15.73 -8.26 8.31
CA LEU A 415 -16.87 -7.39 7.97
C LEU A 415 -17.04 -7.27 6.45
N ALA A 416 -18.28 -7.33 5.96
CA ALA A 416 -18.60 -6.98 4.57
C ALA A 416 -19.89 -6.15 4.51
N TYR A 417 -20.00 -5.32 3.48
CA TYR A 417 -21.04 -4.30 3.37
C TYR A 417 -21.67 -4.31 1.97
N ALA A 418 -22.98 -4.08 1.93
CA ALA A 418 -23.71 -3.76 0.72
C ALA A 418 -24.51 -2.48 0.95
N PHE A 419 -24.24 -1.45 0.16
CA PHE A 419 -25.00 -0.20 0.14
C PHE A 419 -25.85 -0.18 -1.12
N ARG A 420 -27.15 0.06 -0.97
CA ARG A 420 -28.07 0.30 -2.07
C ARG A 420 -28.55 1.73 -2.01
N ARG A 421 -28.17 2.53 -3.00
CA ARG A 421 -28.54 3.95 -3.08
C ARG A 421 -30.04 4.07 -3.39
N HIS A 422 -30.71 4.93 -2.65
CA HIS A 422 -32.07 5.34 -2.97
C HIS A 422 -32.03 6.38 -4.07
N ARG A 423 -32.88 6.19 -5.08
CA ARG A 423 -33.05 7.16 -6.14
C ARG A 423 -33.74 8.41 -5.60
N ASP A 424 -33.21 9.60 -5.91
CA ASP A 424 -33.80 10.87 -5.47
C ASP A 424 -35.17 11.11 -6.10
N LYS A 425 -35.30 10.74 -7.37
CA LYS A 425 -36.54 10.81 -8.14
C LYS A 425 -37.12 9.40 -8.29
N PRO A 426 -38.25 9.09 -7.64
CA PRO A 426 -38.83 7.75 -7.73
C PRO A 426 -39.25 7.43 -9.17
N TRP A 427 -39.35 6.14 -9.47
CA TRP A 427 -39.93 5.71 -10.73
C TRP A 427 -41.40 6.10 -10.78
N THR A 428 -41.73 7.03 -11.67
CA THR A 428 -43.10 7.43 -11.96
C THR A 428 -43.63 6.66 -13.17
N LEU A 429 -44.95 6.54 -13.29
CA LEU A 429 -45.57 5.89 -14.45
C LEU A 429 -45.06 6.46 -15.80
N PRO A 430 -44.95 7.80 -16.00
CA PRO A 430 -44.36 8.35 -17.21
C PRO A 430 -42.90 7.91 -17.46
N LEU A 431 -42.12 7.71 -16.39
CA LEU A 431 -40.73 7.26 -16.51
C LEU A 431 -40.66 5.79 -16.93
N PHE A 432 -41.52 4.92 -16.39
CA PHE A 432 -41.64 3.53 -16.85
C PHE A 432 -42.03 3.44 -18.33
N MET A 433 -42.95 4.29 -18.78
CA MET A 433 -43.33 4.38 -20.19
C MET A 433 -42.17 4.88 -21.07
N LYS A 434 -41.44 5.91 -20.61
CA LYS A 434 -40.26 6.42 -21.31
C LYS A 434 -39.16 5.36 -21.44
N ALA A 435 -38.97 4.57 -20.38
CA ALA A 435 -38.03 3.44 -20.35
C ALA A 435 -38.57 2.18 -21.08
N ARG A 436 -39.78 2.25 -21.65
CA ARG A 436 -40.46 1.15 -22.37
C ARG A 436 -40.64 -0.12 -21.53
N MET A 437 -40.72 0.02 -20.22
CA MET A 437 -41.00 -1.09 -19.31
C MET A 437 -42.51 -1.42 -19.27
N ILE A 438 -43.35 -0.41 -19.44
CA ILE A 438 -44.83 -0.48 -19.40
C ILE A 438 -45.37 0.41 -20.52
N ASN A 439 -46.52 0.09 -21.12
CA ASN A 439 -47.13 0.92 -22.14
C ASN A 439 -48.30 1.76 -21.54
N ALA A 440 -48.93 2.63 -22.34
CA ALA A 440 -49.99 3.52 -21.85
C ALA A 440 -51.26 2.77 -21.39
N LEU A 441 -51.40 1.49 -21.72
CA LEU A 441 -52.54 0.63 -21.41
C LEU A 441 -52.26 -0.30 -20.21
N GLY A 442 -51.05 -0.27 -19.65
CA GLY A 442 -50.54 -1.27 -18.70
C GLY A 442 -49.68 -2.28 -19.42
#